data_AF-A0A7W0YT22-F1
#
_entry.id   AF-A0A7W0YT22-F1
#
_cell.length_a   1.000
_cell.length_b   1.000
_cell.length_c   1.000
_cell.angle_alpha   90.00
_cell.angle_beta   90.00
_cell.angle_gamma   90.00
#
_symmetry.space_group_name_H-M   'P 1'
#
loop_
_entity.id
_entity.type
_entity.pdbx_description
1 polymer ?
#
loop_
_entity_poly.entity_id
_entity_poly.type
_entity_poly.pdbx_seq_one_letter_code
_entity_poly.pdbx_strand_id
1 'polypeptide(L)' 'MRYWLMTPIAGQLEFRNEVDDGRWLSLEEARDLLSYTRDVQVLGSLEEKVRDFTT' A
#
# COMPACT_ATOMS: atom_id res chain seq x y z
N MET A 1 -10.82 7.97 -10.00
CA MET A 1 -10.44 6.71 -9.31
C MET A 1 -10.50 6.94 -7.81
N ARG A 2 -10.98 5.94 -7.07
CA ARG A 2 -11.11 5.95 -5.61
C ARG A 2 -10.19 4.86 -5.06
N TYR A 3 -9.68 5.06 -3.84
CA TYR A 3 -8.83 4.10 -3.14
C TYR A 3 -9.49 3.74 -1.80
N TRP A 4 -9.22 2.53 -1.32
CA TRP A 4 -9.75 2.00 -0.07
C TRP A 4 -8.60 1.49 0.79
N LEU A 5 -8.65 1.82 2.08
CA LEU A 5 -7.78 1.23 3.09
C LEU A 5 -8.35 -0.14 3.49
N MET A 6 -7.51 -1.17 3.49
CA MET A 6 -7.88 -2.53 3.86
C MET A 6 -6.91 -3.08 4.89
N THR A 7 -7.45 -3.88 5.81
CA THR A 7 -6.65 -4.72 6.72
C THR A 7 -6.67 -6.14 6.18
N PRO A 8 -5.52 -6.71 5.79
CA PRO A 8 -5.47 -8.11 5.38
C PRO A 8 -5.82 -9.00 6.58
N ILE A 9 -6.75 -9.95 6.39
CA ILE A 9 -7.20 -10.86 7.46
C ILE A 9 -6.51 -12.22 7.35
N ALA A 10 -6.41 -12.77 6.14
CA ALA A 10 -5.76 -14.04 5.84
C ALA A 10 -5.45 -14.12 4.33
N GLY A 11 -4.56 -15.06 3.94
CA GLY A 11 -4.25 -15.37 2.55
C GLY A 11 -2.75 -15.41 2.25
N GLN A 12 -2.44 -15.75 1.00
CA GLN A 12 -1.08 -15.71 0.46
C GLN A 12 -1.11 -14.91 -0.85
N LEU A 13 0.01 -14.26 -1.19
CA LEU A 13 0.13 -13.57 -2.46
C LEU A 13 0.26 -14.61 -3.58
N GLU A 14 -0.62 -14.53 -4.58
CA GLU A 14 -0.57 -15.35 -5.79
C GLU A 14 -0.56 -14.44 -7.03
N PHE A 15 0.44 -14.59 -7.88
CA PHE A 15 0.60 -13.80 -9.11
C PHE A 15 0.20 -14.65 -10.30
N ARG A 16 -0.83 -14.21 -11.02
CA ARG A 16 -1.41 -15.04 -12.08
C ARG A 16 -0.91 -14.67 -13.46
N ASN A 17 -0.91 -13.40 -13.87
CA ASN A 17 -0.40 -12.98 -15.19
C ASN A 17 -0.09 -11.48 -15.33
N GLU A 18 -0.75 -10.59 -14.57
CA GLU A 18 -0.65 -9.13 -14.76
C GLU A 18 0.38 -8.45 -13.86
N VAL A 19 0.84 -9.16 -12.84
CA VAL A 19 1.75 -8.66 -11.81
C VAL A 19 2.92 -9.62 -11.75
N ASP A 20 4.13 -9.10 -11.86
CA ASP A 20 5.35 -9.91 -11.86
C ASP A 20 5.70 -10.45 -10.47
N ASP A 21 5.47 -9.63 -9.44
CA ASP A 21 5.81 -9.95 -8.04
C ASP A 21 5.00 -9.10 -7.05
N GLY A 22 5.00 -9.48 -5.78
CA GLY A 22 4.33 -8.78 -4.71
C GLY A 22 4.94 -9.12 -3.36
N ARG A 23 5.10 -8.07 -2.55
CA ARG A 23 5.79 -8.13 -1.27
C ARG A 23 5.16 -7.15 -0.29
N TRP A 24 5.22 -7.51 0.98
CA TRP A 24 4.92 -6.59 2.07
C TRP A 24 6.14 -5.72 2.35
N LEU A 25 5.93 -4.43 2.48
CA LEU A 25 6.97 -3.43 2.70
C LEU A 25 6.55 -2.49 3.83
N SER A 26 7.54 -1.86 4.46
CA SER A 26 7.28 -0.66 5.26
C SER A 26 6.80 0.50 4.38
N LEU A 27 6.21 1.51 5.01
CA LEU A 27 5.75 2.72 4.30
C LEU A 27 6.92 3.51 3.69
N GLU A 28 8.08 3.48 4.34
CA GLU A 28 9.31 4.10 3.84
C GLU A 28 9.80 3.40 2.56
N GLU A 29 9.98 2.07 2.61
CA GLU A 29 10.42 1.29 1.44
C GLU A 29 9.44 1.41 0.27
N ALA A 30 8.13 1.42 0.54
CA ALA A 30 7.12 1.59 -0.49
C ALA A 30 7.21 2.97 -1.17
N ARG A 31 7.46 4.04 -0.41
CA ARG A 31 7.61 5.40 -0.93
C ARG A 31 8.76 5.49 -1.93
N ASP A 32 9.87 4.82 -1.65
CA ASP A 32 11.07 4.85 -2.49
C ASP A 32 10.93 4.06 -3.80
N LEU A 33 9.98 3.12 -3.87
CA LEU A 33 9.76 2.26 -5.04
C LEU A 33 8.66 2.79 -5.98
N LEU A 34 7.71 3.56 -5.46
CA LEU A 34 6.61 4.08 -6.26
C LEU A 34 7.09 5.13 -7.26
N SER A 35 6.80 4.90 -8.53
CA SER A 35 7.18 5.81 -9.62
C SER A 35 6.10 6.85 -9.95
N TYR A 36 4.83 6.56 -9.63
CA TYR A 36 3.72 7.45 -9.93
C TYR A 36 3.43 8.40 -8.78
N THR A 37 3.49 9.72 -9.04
CA THR A 37 3.23 10.77 -8.06
C THR A 37 1.90 10.59 -7.33
N ARG A 38 0.86 10.13 -8.03
CA ARG A 38 -0.46 9.89 -7.44
C ARG A 38 -0.43 8.81 -6.38
N ASP A 39 0.31 7.73 -6.60
CA ASP A 39 0.36 6.61 -5.67
C ASP A 39 1.17 6.98 -4.42
N VAL A 40 2.22 7.80 -4.58
CA VAL A 40 2.95 8.40 -3.46
C VAL A 40 2.01 9.25 -2.59
N GLN A 41 1.12 10.05 -3.20
CA GLN A 41 0.12 10.83 -2.47
C GLN A 41 -0.90 9.96 -1.74
N VAL A 42 -1.35 8.87 -2.38
CA VAL A 42 -2.25 7.89 -1.74
C VAL A 42 -1.58 7.25 -0.52
N LEU A 43 -0.31 6.85 -0.64
CA LEU A 43 0.47 6.30 0.46
C LEU A 43 0.63 7.30 1.62
N GLY A 44 0.85 8.59 1.33
CA GLY A 44 0.88 9.64 2.35
C GLY A 44 -0.44 9.77 3.13
N SER A 45 -1.59 9.66 2.45
CA SER A 45 -2.90 9.70 3.13
C SER A 45 -3.16 8.50 4.05
N LEU A 46 -2.47 7.37 3.82
CA LEU A 46 -2.52 6.20 4.69
C LEU A 46 -1.78 6.45 6.01
N GLU A 47 -0.59 7.06 5.96
CA GLU A 47 0.22 7.36 7.15
C GLU A 47 -0.55 8.23 8.15
N GLU A 48 -1.32 9.21 7.65
CA GLU A 48 -2.21 10.04 8.46
C GLU A 48 -3.30 9.18 9.13
N LYS A 49 -3.98 8.33 8.35
CA LYS A 49 -5.06 7.48 8.86
C LYS A 49 -4.60 6.44 9.88
N VAL A 50 -3.45 5.80 9.66
CA VAL A 50 -2.91 4.80 10.60
C VAL A 50 -2.60 5.45 11.95
N ARG A 51 -2.08 6.68 11.95
CA ARG A 51 -1.85 7.45 13.17
C ARG A 51 -3.14 7.70 13.95
N ASP A 52 -4.21 8.08 13.25
CA ASP A 52 -5.53 8.33 13.85
C ASP A 52 -6.17 7.07 14.46
N PHE A 53 -5.88 5.88 13.95
CA PHE A 53 -6.39 4.61 14.49
C PHE A 53 -5.69 4.13 15.77
N THR A 54 -4.51 4.69 16.09
CA THR A 54 -3.66 4.23 17.20
C THR A 54 -3.71 5.18 18.41
N THR A 55 -4.50 6.27 18.33
CA THR A 55 -4.76 7.23 19.42
C THR A 55 -6.17 7.04 19.96
#